data_AF-A0A2P7UPK6-F1
#
_entry.id   AF-A0A2P7UPK6-F1
#
_cell.length_a   1.000
_cell.length_b   1.000
_cell.length_c   1.000
_cell.angle_alpha   90.00
_cell.angle_beta   90.00
_cell.angle_gamma   90.00
#
_symmetry.space_group_name_H-M   'P 1'
#
loop_
_entity.id
_entity.type
_entity.pdbx_description
1 polymer ?
#
loop_
_entity_poly.entity_id
_entity_poly.type
_entity_poly.pdbx_seq_one_letter_code
_entity_poly.pdbx_strand_id
1 'polypeptide(L)'
;METATNVNPPRKSKKKVWLIAGAAAVVVLGGLGTAYAKYDLFKSAKTIYLQAEAESMMKFSSDVSKAYGEYQDYMKPYLEKPVHSTTELSEIALDATIPDPQAQKILDMLGKAKLVMQSNIDEQKNQQSGNLEIHLQDKKLATLEYFMNDSIMGFKAPEFYSKYAFMDLKDRDALKEKMGEELPKRFVSYSDLHEAINFNQDELKTVMTPYAMLYADSIKDSQVSIKKEVSFSEEGLKEDAREITVTFNSAEGVALTKQIAEKAKADQKLFDLIYSRYHNVATLMLDSGYKVEEISKEEFKKNYEQAFDDIIKDTEDTDTKSTDQLRMVVLVDSDHQILSRKLLFDGKEQKDHLVYSSVSYDKGAETYYRYSLHNLSDLQRGEMSFTYRTTEEKDKTKGKFSVLAKETDQPILDLSTTFETTKQDKKKTGTYDFALVVADEYSSNPVALTGNVSVNETKTDNGVDSDGTVKVNFSNPTPDMPKGFSFKLKSKAEFGKALEIPAMSADNSINFAKVTDQQMMEAQQEIMQNTEKFMTENAELVQQFMTP
;
A
#
# COMPACT_ATOMS: atom_id res chain seq x y z
N MET A 1 -65.10 42.58 -4.94
CA MET A 1 -64.27 42.21 -3.78
C MET A 1 -64.55 40.75 -3.48
N GLU A 2 -63.51 39.93 -3.59
CA GLU A 2 -63.15 38.73 -2.79
C GLU A 2 -64.27 38.08 -1.93
N THR A 3 -64.46 36.75 -1.84
CA THR A 3 -63.45 35.66 -1.84
C THR A 3 -64.10 34.26 -1.94
N ALA A 4 -63.28 33.34 -2.47
CA ALA A 4 -63.08 31.93 -2.08
C ALA A 4 -64.17 30.86 -2.33
N THR A 5 -63.97 30.12 -3.41
CA THR A 5 -64.35 28.72 -3.60
C THR A 5 -63.44 27.79 -2.77
N ASN A 6 -64.05 26.85 -2.05
CA ASN A 6 -63.36 25.83 -1.26
C ASN A 6 -63.19 24.57 -2.11
N VAL A 7 -61.95 24.25 -2.49
CA VAL A 7 -61.58 23.01 -3.20
C VAL A 7 -60.64 22.21 -2.29
N ASN A 8 -61.08 21.00 -1.91
CA ASN A 8 -60.27 20.04 -1.16
C ASN A 8 -59.02 19.62 -1.96
N PRO A 9 -57.81 19.66 -1.39
CA PRO A 9 -56.60 19.15 -2.04
C PRO A 9 -56.49 17.61 -1.92
N PRO A 10 -55.84 16.94 -2.90
CA PRO A 10 -55.68 15.49 -2.90
C PRO A 10 -54.60 15.02 -1.90
N ARG A 11 -54.90 13.87 -1.30
CA ARG A 11 -54.14 13.16 -0.26
C ARG A 11 -52.80 12.65 -0.82
N LYS A 12 -51.66 13.20 -0.36
CA LYS A 12 -50.30 12.71 -0.68
C LYS A 12 -50.10 11.28 -0.13
N SER A 13 -49.88 10.30 -1.01
CA SER A 13 -49.64 8.91 -0.64
C SER A 13 -48.19 8.65 -0.23
N LYS A 14 -47.92 8.55 1.08
CA LYS A 14 -46.62 8.15 1.68
C LYS A 14 -46.35 6.64 1.62
N LYS A 15 -46.54 5.96 0.48
CA LYS A 15 -46.37 4.48 0.36
C LYS A 15 -45.13 4.00 -0.40
N LYS A 16 -44.26 4.88 -0.93
CA LYS A 16 -43.07 4.48 -1.70
C LYS A 16 -41.73 4.48 -0.93
N VAL A 17 -41.67 5.13 0.23
CA VAL A 17 -40.43 5.21 1.06
C VAL A 17 -40.15 3.92 1.84
N TRP A 18 -41.18 3.10 2.11
CA TRP A 18 -41.05 1.86 2.90
C TRP A 18 -40.59 0.62 2.10
N LEU A 19 -40.61 0.67 0.76
CA LEU A 19 -40.16 -0.46 -0.08
C LEU A 19 -38.62 -0.49 -0.26
N ILE A 20 -37.97 0.68 -0.27
CA ILE A 20 -36.52 0.82 -0.48
C ILE A 20 -35.79 0.71 0.87
N ALA A 21 -36.34 1.31 1.94
CA ALA A 21 -35.85 1.10 3.30
C ALA A 21 -36.04 -0.36 3.79
N GLY A 22 -37.04 -1.08 3.27
CA GLY A 22 -37.29 -2.48 3.59
C GLY A 22 -36.21 -3.44 3.05
N ALA A 23 -35.67 -3.19 1.86
CA ALA A 23 -34.61 -4.02 1.28
C ALA A 23 -33.27 -3.84 2.02
N ALA A 24 -32.97 -2.63 2.48
CA ALA A 24 -31.79 -2.36 3.31
C ALA A 24 -31.98 -2.83 4.78
N ALA A 25 -33.17 -2.72 5.36
CA ALA A 25 -33.43 -3.11 6.75
C ALA A 25 -33.57 -4.62 6.98
N VAL A 26 -34.05 -5.39 5.99
CA VAL A 26 -34.14 -6.86 6.09
C VAL A 26 -32.77 -7.53 6.04
N VAL A 27 -31.80 -6.92 5.34
CA VAL A 27 -30.42 -7.39 5.28
C VAL A 27 -29.65 -7.04 6.56
N VAL A 28 -30.01 -5.94 7.25
CA VAL A 28 -29.30 -5.46 8.44
C VAL A 28 -29.87 -6.00 9.77
N LEU A 29 -31.13 -6.49 9.84
CA LEU A 29 -31.80 -6.79 11.13
C LEU A 29 -32.42 -8.19 11.33
N GLY A 30 -32.09 -9.20 10.51
CA GLY A 30 -32.04 -10.58 11.01
C GLY A 30 -33.01 -11.62 10.45
N GLY A 31 -32.48 -12.84 10.32
CA GLY A 31 -33.05 -14.09 10.82
C GLY A 31 -34.32 -14.70 10.19
N LEU A 32 -35.19 -13.98 9.46
CA LEU A 32 -36.54 -14.50 9.15
C LEU A 32 -37.04 -14.26 7.71
N GLY A 33 -36.15 -14.10 6.72
CA GLY A 33 -36.53 -13.80 5.31
C GLY A 33 -36.23 -14.89 4.26
N THR A 34 -35.90 -16.12 4.65
CA THR A 34 -35.26 -17.11 3.76
C THR A 34 -36.13 -17.63 2.60
N ALA A 35 -37.46 -17.47 2.64
CA ALA A 35 -38.36 -17.93 1.57
C ALA A 35 -38.72 -16.84 0.53
N TYR A 36 -38.83 -15.57 0.93
CA TYR A 36 -39.17 -14.46 0.01
C TYR A 36 -37.93 -13.94 -0.74
N ALA A 37 -36.73 -14.10 -0.15
CA ALA A 37 -35.47 -13.76 -0.78
C ALA A 37 -35.12 -14.68 -1.97
N LYS A 38 -35.52 -15.95 -1.93
CA LYS A 38 -35.13 -16.99 -2.90
C LYS A 38 -35.93 -17.01 -4.22
N TYR A 39 -37.09 -16.35 -4.29
CA TYR A 39 -37.91 -16.33 -5.50
C TYR A 39 -38.01 -14.90 -6.04
N ASP A 40 -37.09 -14.55 -6.96
CA ASP A 40 -37.04 -13.25 -7.66
C ASP A 40 -38.20 -12.98 -8.64
N LEU A 41 -39.24 -13.82 -8.62
CA LEU A 41 -40.36 -13.78 -9.56
C LEU A 41 -41.21 -12.50 -9.45
N PHE A 42 -41.09 -11.74 -8.36
CA PHE A 42 -41.87 -10.52 -8.11
C PHE A 42 -41.03 -9.26 -7.82
N LYS A 43 -39.70 -9.33 -7.89
CA LYS A 43 -38.82 -8.17 -7.65
C LYS A 43 -38.65 -7.37 -8.95
N SER A 44 -38.57 -6.04 -8.86
CA SER A 44 -38.23 -5.21 -10.03
C SER A 44 -36.76 -5.40 -10.42
N ALA A 45 -36.42 -5.09 -11.67
CA ALA A 45 -35.04 -5.17 -12.16
C ALA A 45 -34.07 -4.33 -11.31
N LYS A 46 -34.48 -3.11 -10.97
CA LYS A 46 -33.76 -2.23 -10.03
C LYS A 46 -33.57 -2.88 -8.66
N THR A 47 -34.58 -3.56 -8.13
CA THR A 47 -34.49 -4.19 -6.80
C THR A 47 -33.44 -5.31 -6.80
N ILE A 48 -33.40 -6.12 -7.85
CA ILE A 48 -32.40 -7.19 -7.99
C ILE A 48 -30.99 -6.60 -8.14
N TYR A 49 -30.85 -5.53 -8.94
CA TYR A 49 -29.59 -4.80 -9.08
C TYR A 49 -29.06 -4.27 -7.74
N LEU A 50 -29.89 -3.51 -7.02
CA LEU A 50 -29.49 -2.89 -5.76
C LEU A 50 -29.23 -3.91 -4.65
N GLN A 51 -29.94 -5.05 -4.66
CA GLN A 51 -29.63 -6.16 -3.76
C GLN A 51 -28.22 -6.69 -4.04
N ALA A 52 -27.86 -6.92 -5.31
CA ALA A 52 -26.54 -7.42 -5.67
C ALA A 52 -25.41 -6.42 -5.32
N GLU A 53 -25.65 -5.12 -5.51
CA GLU A 53 -24.73 -4.07 -5.08
C GLU A 53 -24.54 -4.04 -3.56
N ALA A 54 -25.62 -4.15 -2.79
CA ALA A 54 -25.55 -4.17 -1.34
C ALA A 54 -24.80 -5.40 -0.82
N GLU A 55 -25.06 -6.58 -1.39
CA GLU A 55 -24.37 -7.82 -1.02
C GLU A 55 -22.88 -7.77 -1.38
N SER A 56 -22.53 -7.26 -2.56
CA SER A 56 -21.14 -7.09 -2.98
C SER A 56 -20.39 -6.10 -2.08
N MET A 57 -21.03 -5.00 -1.67
CA MET A 57 -20.45 -4.02 -0.75
C MET A 57 -20.21 -4.61 0.65
N MET A 58 -21.15 -5.42 1.16
CA MET A 58 -20.97 -6.10 2.45
C MET A 58 -19.82 -7.11 2.40
N LYS A 59 -19.72 -7.88 1.30
CA LYS A 59 -18.61 -8.81 1.11
C LYS A 59 -17.27 -8.07 1.06
N PHE A 60 -17.17 -7.03 0.24
CA PHE A 60 -15.97 -6.19 0.16
C PHE A 60 -15.58 -5.60 1.52
N SER A 61 -16.54 -5.06 2.28
CA SER A 61 -16.31 -4.57 3.64
C SER A 61 -15.80 -5.67 4.56
N SER A 62 -16.37 -6.87 4.51
CA SER A 62 -15.92 -8.01 5.32
C SER A 62 -14.50 -8.45 4.97
N ASP A 63 -14.18 -8.53 3.68
CA ASP A 63 -12.85 -8.92 3.18
C ASP A 63 -11.78 -7.90 3.59
N VAL A 64 -12.07 -6.60 3.45
CA VAL A 64 -11.18 -5.51 3.91
C VAL A 64 -11.02 -5.55 5.43
N SER A 65 -12.10 -5.74 6.19
CA SER A 65 -12.02 -5.85 7.66
C SER A 65 -11.18 -7.04 8.10
N LYS A 66 -11.31 -8.19 7.43
CA LYS A 66 -10.50 -9.39 7.69
C LYS A 66 -9.02 -9.12 7.40
N ALA A 67 -8.71 -8.62 6.20
CA ALA A 67 -7.33 -8.31 5.81
C ALA A 67 -6.67 -7.27 6.74
N TYR A 68 -7.43 -6.25 7.13
CA TYR A 68 -6.96 -5.24 8.08
C TYR A 68 -6.75 -5.82 9.48
N GLY A 69 -7.65 -6.68 9.96
CA GLY A 69 -7.49 -7.38 11.25
C GLY A 69 -6.25 -8.28 11.27
N GLU A 70 -6.02 -9.04 10.19
CA GLU A 70 -4.81 -9.87 10.04
C GLU A 70 -3.52 -9.03 10.04
N TYR A 71 -3.54 -7.87 9.38
CA TYR A 71 -2.43 -6.92 9.40
C TYR A 71 -2.20 -6.34 10.80
N GLN A 72 -3.26 -5.93 11.50
CA GLN A 72 -3.16 -5.43 12.87
C GLN A 72 -2.59 -6.49 13.82
N ASP A 73 -3.06 -7.74 13.74
CA ASP A 73 -2.55 -8.83 14.56
C ASP A 73 -1.07 -9.13 14.29
N TYR A 74 -0.63 -8.98 13.03
CA TYR A 74 0.77 -9.10 12.66
C TYR A 74 1.63 -7.96 13.23
N MET A 75 1.16 -6.71 13.13
CA MET A 75 1.92 -5.52 13.55
C MET A 75 1.90 -5.29 15.06
N LYS A 76 0.83 -5.68 15.75
CA LYS A 76 0.64 -5.47 17.19
C LYS A 76 1.85 -5.82 18.07
N PRO A 77 2.48 -7.01 17.96
CA PRO A 77 3.66 -7.32 18.79
C PRO A 77 4.86 -6.40 18.54
N TYR A 78 5.00 -5.84 17.33
CA TYR A 78 6.08 -4.90 16.99
C TYR A 78 5.84 -3.50 17.57
N LEU A 79 4.57 -3.12 17.79
CA LEU A 79 4.18 -1.84 18.36
C LEU A 79 4.12 -1.89 19.90
N GLU A 80 3.67 -3.01 20.48
CA GLU A 80 3.39 -3.10 21.91
C GLU A 80 4.54 -3.67 22.75
N LYS A 81 5.53 -4.33 22.12
CA LYS A 81 6.63 -4.98 22.83
C LYS A 81 7.98 -4.57 22.25
N PRO A 82 9.03 -4.49 23.09
CA PRO A 82 10.39 -4.42 22.60
C PRO A 82 10.72 -5.60 21.67
N VAL A 83 11.34 -5.33 20.54
CA VAL A 83 11.72 -6.32 19.53
C VAL A 83 13.23 -6.33 19.36
N HIS A 84 13.86 -7.47 19.63
CA HIS A 84 15.25 -7.72 19.25
C HIS A 84 15.27 -8.51 17.94
N SER A 85 15.92 -7.97 16.92
CA SER A 85 16.00 -8.57 15.60
C SER A 85 17.46 -8.74 15.18
N THR A 86 17.78 -9.87 14.56
CA THR A 86 19.06 -10.10 13.89
C THR A 86 18.77 -10.48 12.45
N THR A 87 19.32 -9.75 11.50
CA THR A 87 19.19 -10.01 10.07
C THR A 87 20.58 -10.20 9.47
N GLU A 88 20.82 -11.37 8.90
CA GLU A 88 22.03 -11.75 8.18
C GLU A 88 21.75 -11.73 6.67
N LEU A 89 22.60 -11.03 5.93
CA LEU A 89 22.68 -11.10 4.47
C LEU A 89 24.02 -11.77 4.11
N SER A 90 23.97 -12.88 3.40
CA SER A 90 25.14 -13.69 3.06
C SER A 90 25.03 -14.31 1.67
N GLU A 91 26.10 -14.96 1.20
CA GLU A 91 26.17 -15.62 -0.11
C GLU A 91 25.79 -14.66 -1.26
N ILE A 92 26.36 -13.45 -1.24
CA ILE A 92 26.08 -12.39 -2.21
C ILE A 92 26.76 -12.73 -3.55
N ALA A 93 25.99 -13.14 -4.54
CA ALA A 93 26.50 -13.42 -5.87
C ALA A 93 26.06 -12.33 -6.85
N LEU A 94 27.00 -11.86 -7.67
CA LEU A 94 26.74 -11.00 -8.82
C LEU A 94 27.11 -11.79 -10.09
N ASP A 95 26.14 -12.00 -10.98
CA ASP A 95 26.38 -12.61 -12.28
C ASP A 95 26.86 -11.52 -13.25
N ALA A 96 28.15 -11.20 -13.21
CA ALA A 96 28.80 -10.26 -14.12
C ALA A 96 30.06 -10.89 -14.71
N THR A 97 30.29 -10.68 -16.00
CA THR A 97 31.59 -11.00 -16.63
C THR A 97 32.44 -9.74 -16.58
N ILE A 98 33.33 -9.64 -15.60
CA ILE A 98 34.21 -8.48 -15.48
C ILE A 98 35.58 -8.79 -16.11
N PRO A 99 36.00 -8.07 -17.17
CA PRO A 99 37.31 -8.31 -17.81
C PRO A 99 38.50 -7.93 -16.92
N ASP A 100 38.29 -7.01 -15.97
CA ASP A 100 39.32 -6.56 -15.04
C ASP A 100 39.53 -7.60 -13.91
N PRO A 101 40.74 -8.20 -13.81
CA PRO A 101 41.06 -9.16 -12.75
C PRO A 101 40.92 -8.60 -11.34
N GLN A 102 41.12 -7.28 -11.14
CA GLN A 102 40.98 -6.66 -9.82
C GLN A 102 39.52 -6.58 -9.39
N ALA A 103 38.64 -6.15 -10.29
CA ALA A 103 37.21 -6.17 -10.05
C ALA A 103 36.65 -7.59 -9.84
N GLN A 104 37.20 -8.62 -10.51
CA GLN A 104 36.79 -10.01 -10.27
C GLN A 104 37.14 -10.46 -8.83
N LYS A 105 38.31 -10.08 -8.29
CA LYS A 105 38.66 -10.36 -6.89
C LYS A 105 37.66 -9.73 -5.91
N ILE A 106 37.21 -8.50 -6.19
CA ILE A 106 36.20 -7.81 -5.36
C ILE A 106 34.88 -8.59 -5.36
N LEU A 107 34.44 -9.11 -6.51
CA LEU A 107 33.24 -9.96 -6.58
C LEU A 107 33.40 -11.26 -5.79
N ASP A 108 34.55 -11.93 -5.92
CA ASP A 108 34.84 -13.16 -5.18
C ASP A 108 34.85 -12.92 -3.66
N MET A 109 35.27 -11.73 -3.22
CA MET A 109 35.21 -11.31 -1.82
C MET A 109 33.78 -11.00 -1.38
N LEU A 110 32.98 -10.34 -2.22
CA LEU A 110 31.56 -10.07 -1.94
C LEU A 110 30.78 -11.37 -1.72
N GLY A 111 31.07 -12.43 -2.48
CA GLY A 111 30.48 -13.76 -2.27
C GLY A 111 30.84 -14.42 -0.93
N LYS A 112 31.94 -13.99 -0.31
CA LYS A 112 32.39 -14.44 1.02
C LYS A 112 32.00 -13.45 2.12
N ALA A 113 31.44 -12.30 1.77
CA ALA A 113 31.02 -11.29 2.72
C ALA A 113 29.69 -11.69 3.36
N LYS A 114 29.55 -11.33 4.63
CA LYS A 114 28.34 -11.49 5.43
C LYS A 114 28.07 -10.18 6.16
N LEU A 115 26.88 -9.63 5.98
CA LEU A 115 26.40 -8.45 6.68
C LEU A 115 25.43 -8.92 7.77
N VAL A 116 25.66 -8.53 9.02
CA VAL A 116 24.77 -8.86 10.14
C VAL A 116 24.27 -7.56 10.75
N MET A 117 22.97 -7.32 10.65
CA MET A 117 22.30 -6.20 11.30
C MET A 117 21.58 -6.71 12.54
N GLN A 118 21.95 -6.20 13.71
CA GLN A 118 21.18 -6.37 14.93
C GLN A 118 20.41 -5.08 15.19
N SER A 119 19.10 -5.17 15.38
CA SER A 119 18.27 -4.01 15.71
C SER A 119 17.35 -4.35 16.87
N ASN A 120 17.33 -3.49 17.86
CA ASN A 120 16.46 -3.52 19.02
C ASN A 120 15.54 -2.30 18.93
N ILE A 121 14.23 -2.49 18.97
CA ILE A 121 13.24 -1.41 18.84
C ILE A 121 12.25 -1.53 20.00
N ASP A 122 11.95 -0.42 20.68
CA ASP A 122 10.88 -0.28 21.67
C ASP A 122 10.04 0.94 21.28
N GLU A 123 8.99 0.71 20.49
CA GLU A 123 8.10 1.77 19.99
C GLU A 123 7.37 2.49 21.13
N GLN A 124 7.07 1.81 22.24
CA GLN A 124 6.41 2.46 23.39
C GLN A 124 7.29 3.50 24.08
N LYS A 125 8.61 3.37 23.96
CA LYS A 125 9.58 4.32 24.50
C LYS A 125 10.21 5.20 23.41
N ASN A 126 9.84 5.00 22.14
CA ASN A 126 10.52 5.59 20.98
C ASN A 126 12.04 5.40 21.04
N GLN A 127 12.48 4.17 21.29
CA GLN A 127 13.90 3.86 21.42
C GLN A 127 14.33 2.80 20.43
N GLN A 128 15.52 2.97 19.87
CA GLN A 128 16.15 2.02 18.99
C GLN A 128 17.64 1.91 19.30
N SER A 129 18.20 0.71 19.23
CA SER A 129 19.66 0.52 19.22
C SER A 129 20.05 -0.71 18.43
N GLY A 130 21.28 -0.77 17.97
CA GLY A 130 21.69 -1.88 17.13
C GLY A 130 23.14 -1.80 16.72
N ASN A 131 23.51 -2.74 15.86
CA ASN A 131 24.77 -2.71 15.17
C ASN A 131 24.63 -3.27 13.74
N LEU A 132 25.54 -2.83 12.89
CA LEU A 132 25.80 -3.41 11.59
C LEU A 132 27.22 -3.97 11.60
N GLU A 133 27.35 -5.28 11.44
CA GLU A 133 28.63 -5.97 11.38
C GLU A 133 28.93 -6.39 9.94
N ILE A 134 30.16 -6.11 9.50
CA ILE A 134 30.72 -6.58 8.24
C ILE A 134 31.66 -7.74 8.56
N HIS A 135 31.34 -8.91 8.04
CA HIS A 135 32.15 -10.11 8.15
C HIS A 135 32.70 -10.47 6.77
N LEU A 136 33.92 -10.99 6.75
CA LEU A 136 34.48 -11.64 5.57
C LEU A 136 34.92 -13.04 5.99
N GLN A 137 34.30 -14.05 5.39
CA GLN A 137 34.34 -15.42 5.90
C GLN A 137 33.90 -15.45 7.37
N ASP A 138 34.67 -16.08 8.25
CA ASP A 138 34.37 -16.16 9.69
C ASP A 138 34.99 -15.01 10.51
N LYS A 139 35.67 -14.05 9.86
CA LYS A 139 36.30 -12.91 10.54
C LYS A 139 35.37 -11.69 10.52
N LYS A 140 34.99 -11.20 11.70
CA LYS A 140 34.37 -9.88 11.84
C LYS A 140 35.40 -8.80 11.54
N LEU A 141 35.14 -7.99 10.53
CA LEU A 141 36.03 -6.91 10.09
C LEU A 141 35.68 -5.59 10.77
N ALA A 142 34.42 -5.16 10.70
CA ALA A 142 34.02 -3.86 11.21
C ALA A 142 32.63 -3.93 11.83
N THR A 143 32.41 -3.07 12.83
CA THR A 143 31.13 -2.92 13.52
C THR A 143 30.74 -1.45 13.50
N LEU A 144 29.52 -1.13 13.10
CA LEU A 144 28.90 0.17 13.32
C LEU A 144 27.77 -0.02 14.33
N GLU A 145 27.96 0.43 15.55
CA GLU A 145 26.92 0.48 16.57
C GLU A 145 26.14 1.79 16.46
N TYR A 146 24.84 1.74 16.71
CA TYR A 146 23.99 2.93 16.74
C TYR A 146 22.96 2.85 17.84
N PHE A 147 22.47 4.01 18.26
CA PHE A 147 21.28 4.14 19.08
C PHE A 147 20.55 5.44 18.74
N MET A 148 19.25 5.43 18.99
CA MET A 148 18.36 6.56 18.79
C MET A 148 17.25 6.54 19.84
N ASN A 149 16.90 7.70 20.36
CA ASN A 149 15.62 7.93 21.02
C ASN A 149 15.00 9.23 20.51
N ASP A 150 13.92 9.71 21.12
CA ASP A 150 13.24 10.95 20.73
C ASP A 150 14.19 12.14 20.49
N SER A 151 15.27 12.30 21.26
CA SER A 151 16.13 13.48 21.20
C SER A 151 17.61 13.21 20.96
N ILE A 152 18.08 11.98 21.04
CA ILE A 152 19.50 11.64 20.94
C ILE A 152 19.69 10.58 19.87
N MET A 153 20.65 10.82 18.98
CA MET A 153 21.15 9.83 18.04
C MET A 153 22.66 9.71 18.22
N GLY A 154 23.17 8.49 18.28
CA GLY A 154 24.61 8.26 18.40
C GLY A 154 25.06 7.04 17.63
N PHE A 155 26.32 7.08 17.22
CA PHE A 155 26.98 5.99 16.51
C PHE A 155 28.40 5.78 17.05
N LYS A 156 28.90 4.57 16.87
CA LYS A 156 30.26 4.19 17.25
C LYS A 156 30.79 3.16 16.26
N ALA A 157 32.04 3.35 15.84
CA ALA A 157 32.77 2.38 15.04
C ALA A 157 33.98 1.90 15.87
N PRO A 158 33.81 0.89 16.74
CA PRO A 158 34.77 0.55 17.80
C PRO A 158 36.17 0.24 17.29
N GLU A 159 36.29 -0.28 16.07
CA GLU A 159 37.57 -0.59 15.43
C GLU A 159 38.39 0.66 15.05
N PHE A 160 37.73 1.82 14.91
CA PHE A 160 38.37 3.09 14.54
C PHE A 160 38.34 4.11 15.67
N TYR A 161 37.27 4.15 16.45
CA TYR A 161 37.10 5.09 17.55
C TYR A 161 36.28 4.48 18.69
N SER A 162 36.84 4.55 19.90
CA SER A 162 36.31 3.83 21.06
C SER A 162 35.08 4.48 21.72
N LYS A 163 34.81 5.76 21.43
CA LYS A 163 33.68 6.52 22.01
C LYS A 163 32.51 6.66 21.03
N TYR A 164 31.30 6.80 21.55
CA TYR A 164 30.14 7.18 20.74
C TYR A 164 30.25 8.63 20.30
N ALA A 165 30.10 8.87 19.02
CA ALA A 165 29.85 10.21 18.52
C ALA A 165 28.32 10.39 18.47
N PHE A 166 27.79 11.41 19.14
CA PHE A 166 26.35 11.59 19.27
C PHE A 166 25.92 13.04 19.07
N MET A 167 24.66 13.19 18.69
CA MET A 167 23.95 14.45 18.63
C MET A 167 22.79 14.40 19.63
N ASP A 168 22.60 15.49 20.36
CA ASP A 168 21.41 15.72 21.18
C ASP A 168 20.66 16.89 20.56
N LEU A 169 19.39 16.68 20.21
CA LEU A 169 18.51 17.71 19.64
C LEU A 169 18.27 18.88 20.61
N LYS A 170 18.60 18.74 21.90
CA LYS A 170 18.68 19.87 22.84
C LYS A 170 19.75 20.89 22.43
N ASP A 171 20.78 20.46 21.71
CA ASP A 171 21.87 21.30 21.20
C ASP A 171 21.70 21.66 19.72
N ARG A 172 20.48 21.54 19.17
CA ARG A 172 20.18 21.78 17.75
C ARG A 172 20.64 23.14 17.21
N ASP A 173 20.62 24.20 18.03
CA ASP A 173 21.01 25.55 17.59
C ASP A 173 22.52 25.59 17.33
N ALA A 174 23.32 24.98 18.21
CA ALA A 174 24.76 24.82 18.02
C ALA A 174 25.09 23.87 16.85
N LEU A 175 24.29 22.82 16.65
CA LEU A 175 24.43 21.94 15.48
C LEU A 175 24.10 22.67 14.18
N LYS A 176 23.09 23.53 14.17
CA LYS A 176 22.74 24.37 13.00
C LYS A 176 23.87 25.34 12.65
N GLU A 177 24.48 25.98 13.64
CA GLU A 177 25.63 26.87 13.41
C GLU A 177 26.83 26.13 12.82
N LYS A 178 27.06 24.88 13.24
CA LYS A 178 28.18 24.05 12.77
C LYS A 178 27.92 23.38 11.41
N MET A 179 26.72 22.84 11.19
CA MET A 179 26.39 21.98 10.06
C MET A 179 25.60 22.69 8.96
N GLY A 180 25.04 23.86 9.24
CA GLY A 180 24.17 24.60 8.31
C GLY A 180 22.76 24.02 8.15
N GLU A 181 22.45 22.92 8.83
CA GLU A 181 21.19 22.19 8.69
C GLU A 181 20.24 22.44 9.87
N GLU A 182 18.95 22.62 9.57
CA GLU A 182 17.91 22.70 10.60
C GLU A 182 17.44 21.30 10.98
N LEU A 183 17.69 20.93 12.23
CA LEU A 183 17.29 19.64 12.78
C LEU A 183 15.90 19.72 13.43
N PRO A 184 15.14 18.60 13.44
CA PRO A 184 13.86 18.53 14.12
C PRO A 184 14.02 18.72 15.64
N LYS A 185 12.90 18.98 16.33
CA LYS A 185 12.82 18.99 17.80
C LYS A 185 12.90 17.58 18.39
N ARG A 186 12.33 16.60 17.68
CA ARG A 186 12.38 15.17 18.02
C ARG A 186 12.33 14.32 16.76
N PHE A 187 12.80 13.08 16.86
CA PHE A 187 12.59 12.08 15.80
C PHE A 187 11.17 11.51 15.88
N VAL A 188 10.53 11.29 14.72
CA VAL A 188 9.18 10.69 14.60
C VAL A 188 9.31 9.17 14.47
N SER A 189 8.51 8.42 15.23
CA SER A 189 8.48 6.95 15.20
C SER A 189 7.44 6.40 14.23
N TYR A 190 7.47 5.08 13.98
CA TYR A 190 6.43 4.44 13.19
C TYR A 190 5.07 4.46 13.92
N SER A 191 5.08 4.29 15.25
CA SER A 191 3.87 4.39 16.06
C SER A 191 3.20 5.76 15.93
N ASP A 192 3.98 6.85 15.95
CA ASP A 192 3.46 8.22 15.75
C ASP A 192 2.69 8.35 14.42
N LEU A 193 3.27 7.86 13.33
CA LEU A 193 2.66 7.94 12.00
C LEU A 193 1.43 7.05 11.88
N HIS A 194 1.49 5.83 12.41
CA HIS A 194 0.37 4.89 12.40
C HIS A 194 -0.83 5.47 13.15
N GLU A 195 -0.62 6.07 14.31
CA GLU A 195 -1.69 6.74 15.07
C GLU A 195 -2.26 7.95 14.32
N ALA A 196 -1.42 8.75 13.66
CA ALA A 196 -1.85 9.93 12.92
C ALA A 196 -2.81 9.62 11.76
N ILE A 197 -2.62 8.49 11.07
CA ILE A 197 -3.40 8.11 9.88
C ILE A 197 -4.54 7.12 10.18
N ASN A 198 -4.64 6.60 11.39
CA ASN A 198 -5.62 5.57 11.73
C ASN A 198 -7.06 6.05 11.56
N PHE A 199 -7.98 5.13 11.24
CA PHE A 199 -9.40 5.44 11.12
C PHE A 199 -10.28 4.30 11.61
N ASN A 200 -11.48 4.67 12.08
CA ASN A 200 -12.47 3.71 12.50
C ASN A 200 -13.30 3.26 11.27
N GLN A 201 -13.46 1.95 11.09
CA GLN A 201 -14.30 1.40 10.01
C GLN A 201 -15.76 1.87 10.09
N ASP A 202 -16.31 2.07 11.28
CA ASP A 202 -17.67 2.59 11.47
C ASP A 202 -17.80 4.06 11.02
N GLU A 203 -16.73 4.85 11.17
CA GLU A 203 -16.66 6.22 10.68
C GLU A 203 -16.71 6.23 9.14
N LEU A 204 -15.88 5.42 8.50
CA LEU A 204 -15.87 5.27 7.04
C LEU A 204 -17.23 4.82 6.50
N LYS A 205 -17.84 3.80 7.12
CA LYS A 205 -19.17 3.32 6.75
C LYS A 205 -20.24 4.41 6.85
N THR A 206 -20.19 5.21 7.92
CA THR A 206 -21.11 6.33 8.13
C THR A 206 -20.96 7.42 7.07
N VAL A 207 -19.72 7.70 6.64
CA VAL A 207 -19.42 8.68 5.58
C VAL A 207 -19.87 8.17 4.21
N MET A 208 -19.63 6.89 3.89
CA MET A 208 -19.87 6.35 2.54
C MET A 208 -21.34 5.94 2.27
N THR A 209 -22.09 5.52 3.29
CA THR A 209 -23.48 5.05 3.13
C THR A 209 -24.40 6.05 2.39
N PRO A 210 -24.38 7.36 2.73
CA PRO A 210 -25.20 8.34 2.02
C PRO A 210 -24.91 8.47 0.51
N TYR A 211 -23.69 8.20 0.07
CA TYR A 211 -23.33 8.22 -1.36
C TYR A 211 -23.88 7.00 -2.08
N ALA A 212 -23.80 5.83 -1.45
CA ALA A 212 -24.42 4.61 -1.96
C ALA A 212 -25.95 4.77 -2.09
N MET A 213 -26.59 5.42 -1.12
CA MET A 213 -28.02 5.73 -1.18
C MET A 213 -28.35 6.72 -2.30
N LEU A 214 -27.57 7.79 -2.46
CA LEU A 214 -27.74 8.77 -3.54
C LEU A 214 -27.65 8.09 -4.91
N TYR A 215 -26.66 7.21 -5.09
CA TYR A 215 -26.54 6.40 -6.30
C TYR A 215 -27.80 5.53 -6.52
N ALA A 216 -28.22 4.78 -5.50
CA ALA A 216 -29.38 3.90 -5.58
C ALA A 216 -30.71 4.64 -5.88
N ASP A 217 -30.86 5.85 -5.35
CA ASP A 217 -32.04 6.70 -5.54
C ASP A 217 -32.07 7.35 -6.93
N SER A 218 -30.90 7.62 -7.53
CA SER A 218 -30.82 8.19 -8.88
C SER A 218 -31.28 7.22 -9.98
N ILE A 219 -31.21 5.91 -9.71
CA ILE A 219 -31.62 4.87 -10.65
C ILE A 219 -33.14 4.73 -10.70
N LYS A 220 -33.73 4.76 -11.89
CA LYS A 220 -35.16 4.52 -12.15
C LYS A 220 -35.36 3.09 -12.62
N ASP A 221 -36.53 2.50 -12.34
CA ASP A 221 -36.86 1.15 -12.82
C ASP A 221 -36.73 1.03 -14.35
N SER A 222 -37.02 2.10 -15.10
CA SER A 222 -36.91 2.12 -16.57
C SER A 222 -35.48 2.10 -17.10
N GLN A 223 -34.48 2.41 -16.27
CA GLN A 223 -33.07 2.39 -16.64
C GLN A 223 -32.46 0.99 -16.47
N VAL A 224 -33.13 0.09 -15.77
CA VAL A 224 -32.60 -1.23 -15.43
C VAL A 224 -33.29 -2.30 -16.26
N SER A 225 -32.50 -3.05 -17.02
CA SER A 225 -32.95 -4.22 -17.77
C SER A 225 -32.26 -5.49 -17.26
N ILE A 226 -32.94 -6.63 -17.37
CA ILE A 226 -32.41 -7.93 -16.97
C ILE A 226 -32.56 -8.92 -18.12
N LYS A 227 -31.46 -9.58 -18.44
CA LYS A 227 -31.41 -10.76 -19.29
C LYS A 227 -31.04 -11.97 -18.42
N LYS A 228 -31.93 -12.96 -18.38
CA LYS A 228 -31.74 -14.20 -17.61
C LYS A 228 -30.94 -15.22 -18.42
N GLU A 229 -30.37 -16.20 -17.74
CA GLU A 229 -29.71 -17.37 -18.34
C GLU A 229 -28.53 -16.98 -19.26
N VAL A 230 -27.69 -16.06 -18.77
CA VAL A 230 -26.44 -15.68 -19.43
C VAL A 230 -25.30 -16.49 -18.81
N SER A 231 -24.46 -17.10 -19.63
CA SER A 231 -23.29 -17.82 -19.11
C SER A 231 -22.17 -16.83 -18.77
N PHE A 232 -21.68 -16.89 -17.53
CA PHE A 232 -20.42 -16.31 -17.12
C PHE A 232 -19.28 -17.32 -17.35
N SER A 233 -18.16 -16.87 -17.91
CA SER A 233 -16.97 -17.68 -18.09
C SER A 233 -15.72 -16.82 -17.95
N GLU A 234 -14.94 -17.01 -16.88
CA GLU A 234 -13.66 -16.31 -16.66
C GLU A 234 -12.71 -17.22 -15.87
N GLU A 235 -11.44 -17.31 -16.30
CA GLU A 235 -10.36 -18.03 -15.59
C GLU A 235 -10.67 -19.50 -15.21
N GLY A 236 -11.63 -20.14 -15.89
CA GLY A 236 -12.04 -21.53 -15.69
C GLY A 236 -13.37 -21.70 -14.96
N LEU A 237 -13.86 -20.67 -14.26
CA LEU A 237 -15.19 -20.67 -13.64
C LEU A 237 -16.25 -20.51 -14.74
N LYS A 238 -17.24 -21.42 -14.77
CA LYS A 238 -18.44 -21.32 -15.61
C LYS A 238 -19.66 -21.39 -14.73
N GLU A 239 -20.51 -20.37 -14.80
CA GLU A 239 -21.70 -20.27 -13.97
C GLU A 239 -22.84 -19.61 -14.74
N ASP A 240 -24.07 -19.98 -14.41
CA ASP A 240 -25.24 -19.27 -14.92
C ASP A 240 -25.41 -17.95 -14.15
N ALA A 241 -25.54 -16.87 -14.89
CA ALA A 241 -25.67 -15.53 -14.36
C ALA A 241 -26.89 -14.82 -14.97
N ARG A 242 -27.26 -13.73 -14.32
CA ARG A 242 -28.20 -12.74 -14.82
C ARG A 242 -27.40 -11.52 -15.24
N GLU A 243 -27.57 -11.09 -16.47
CA GLU A 243 -27.02 -9.82 -16.94
C GLU A 243 -28.00 -8.71 -16.60
N ILE A 244 -27.56 -7.76 -15.79
CA ILE A 244 -28.32 -6.58 -15.42
C ILE A 244 -27.62 -5.38 -16.04
N THR A 245 -28.34 -4.62 -16.86
CA THR A 245 -27.82 -3.39 -17.46
C THR A 245 -28.55 -2.19 -16.88
N VAL A 246 -27.79 -1.23 -16.32
CA VAL A 246 -28.26 0.08 -15.89
C VAL A 246 -27.79 1.12 -16.90
N THR A 247 -28.71 1.80 -17.56
CA THR A 247 -28.39 2.79 -18.60
C THR A 247 -28.73 4.21 -18.12
N PHE A 248 -27.74 5.09 -18.18
CA PHE A 248 -27.90 6.53 -18.01
C PHE A 248 -27.73 7.21 -19.37
N ASN A 249 -28.67 8.08 -19.75
CA ASN A 249 -28.41 9.02 -20.84
C ASN A 249 -27.52 10.18 -20.35
N SER A 250 -27.00 10.99 -21.28
CA SER A 250 -26.15 12.16 -20.96
C SER A 250 -26.72 13.04 -19.84
N ALA A 251 -28.00 13.43 -19.92
CA ALA A 251 -28.63 14.27 -18.91
C ALA A 251 -28.72 13.60 -17.51
N GLU A 252 -28.98 12.29 -17.46
CA GLU A 252 -29.04 11.52 -16.23
C GLU A 252 -27.66 11.29 -15.62
N GLY A 253 -26.64 11.04 -16.45
CA GLY A 253 -25.25 10.93 -16.00
C GLY A 253 -24.71 12.24 -15.42
N VAL A 254 -24.91 13.35 -16.15
CA VAL A 254 -24.60 14.71 -15.67
C VAL A 254 -25.29 15.01 -14.34
N ALA A 255 -26.58 14.69 -14.23
CA ALA A 255 -27.32 14.90 -12.98
C ALA A 255 -26.77 14.08 -11.81
N LEU A 256 -26.41 12.81 -12.02
CA LEU A 256 -25.81 11.98 -10.98
C LEU A 256 -24.44 12.48 -10.54
N THR A 257 -23.54 12.77 -11.49
CA THR A 257 -22.21 13.32 -11.19
C THR A 257 -22.31 14.62 -10.41
N LYS A 258 -23.18 15.54 -10.86
CA LYS A 258 -23.43 16.79 -10.16
C LYS A 258 -23.96 16.57 -8.75
N GLN A 259 -24.92 15.66 -8.55
CA GLN A 259 -25.44 15.35 -7.21
C GLN A 259 -24.37 14.76 -6.27
N ILE A 260 -23.50 13.89 -6.78
CA ILE A 260 -22.39 13.32 -5.99
C ILE A 260 -21.40 14.44 -5.63
N ALA A 261 -21.00 15.27 -6.59
CA ALA A 261 -20.06 16.36 -6.37
C ALA A 261 -20.61 17.43 -5.41
N GLU A 262 -21.86 17.85 -5.59
CA GLU A 262 -22.56 18.78 -4.68
C GLU A 262 -22.64 18.22 -3.26
N LYS A 263 -22.97 16.92 -3.15
CA LYS A 263 -23.00 16.25 -1.84
C LYS A 263 -21.61 16.21 -1.23
N ALA A 264 -20.59 15.78 -1.96
CA ALA A 264 -19.21 15.69 -1.47
C ALA A 264 -18.67 17.04 -1.02
N LYS A 265 -18.90 18.08 -1.82
CA LYS A 265 -18.58 19.46 -1.51
C LYS A 265 -19.20 19.92 -0.18
N ALA A 266 -20.48 19.60 0.04
CA ALA A 266 -21.21 20.02 1.24
C ALA A 266 -21.07 19.06 2.45
N ASP A 267 -20.47 17.88 2.27
CA ASP A 267 -20.42 16.83 3.30
C ASP A 267 -19.26 17.08 4.26
N GLN A 268 -19.60 17.74 5.37
CA GLN A 268 -18.64 18.05 6.42
C GLN A 268 -17.99 16.79 7.02
N LYS A 269 -18.67 15.63 7.04
CA LYS A 269 -18.07 14.40 7.57
C LYS A 269 -17.05 13.81 6.62
N LEU A 270 -17.29 13.86 5.30
CA LEU A 270 -16.29 13.44 4.31
C LEU A 270 -15.07 14.36 4.36
N PHE A 271 -15.31 15.67 4.41
CA PHE A 271 -14.24 16.65 4.57
C PHE A 271 -13.44 16.41 5.85
N ASP A 272 -14.09 16.26 7.02
CA ASP A 272 -13.40 16.04 8.28
C ASP A 272 -12.65 14.69 8.30
N LEU A 273 -13.19 13.64 7.64
CA LEU A 273 -12.52 12.36 7.48
C LEU A 273 -11.16 12.54 6.78
N ILE A 274 -11.11 13.30 5.69
CA ILE A 274 -9.89 13.52 4.90
C ILE A 274 -8.95 14.52 5.61
N TYR A 275 -9.49 15.67 6.01
CA TYR A 275 -8.71 16.76 6.59
C TYR A 275 -8.06 16.36 7.91
N SER A 276 -8.75 15.61 8.78
CA SER A 276 -8.18 15.20 10.07
C SER A 276 -6.89 14.39 9.90
N ARG A 277 -6.79 13.52 8.90
CA ARG A 277 -5.60 12.68 8.68
C ARG A 277 -4.45 13.50 8.12
N TYR A 278 -4.75 14.38 7.17
CA TYR A 278 -3.80 15.38 6.70
C TYR A 278 -3.27 16.24 7.85
N HIS A 279 -4.17 16.82 8.64
CA HIS A 279 -3.86 17.69 9.78
C HIS A 279 -3.07 16.97 10.86
N ASN A 280 -3.43 15.74 11.22
CA ASN A 280 -2.71 14.95 12.22
C ASN A 280 -1.26 14.69 11.80
N VAL A 281 -1.04 14.32 10.53
CA VAL A 281 0.32 14.11 9.99
C VAL A 281 1.09 15.43 9.93
N ALA A 282 0.48 16.49 9.39
CA ALA A 282 1.12 17.80 9.30
C ALA A 282 1.50 18.36 10.68
N THR A 283 0.57 18.28 11.65
CA THR A 283 0.78 18.70 13.04
C THR A 283 1.87 17.88 13.70
N LEU A 284 1.84 16.55 13.56
CA LEU A 284 2.89 15.67 14.07
C LEU A 284 4.27 16.10 13.56
N MET A 285 4.39 16.38 12.26
CA MET A 285 5.64 16.79 11.64
C MET A 285 6.07 18.19 12.13
N LEU A 286 5.16 19.17 12.18
CA LEU A 286 5.45 20.53 12.67
C LEU A 286 5.83 20.56 14.16
N ASP A 287 5.08 19.87 15.01
CA ASP A 287 5.35 19.77 16.44
C ASP A 287 6.68 19.06 16.70
N SER A 288 7.01 18.10 15.84
CA SER A 288 8.31 17.43 15.86
C SER A 288 9.43 18.27 15.23
N GLY A 289 9.14 19.45 14.68
CA GLY A 289 10.12 20.43 14.17
C GLY A 289 10.58 20.18 12.74
N TYR A 290 9.87 19.34 11.98
CA TYR A 290 10.13 19.16 10.55
C TYR A 290 9.55 20.31 9.74
N LYS A 291 10.21 20.63 8.62
CA LYS A 291 9.74 21.61 7.65
C LYS A 291 8.67 20.98 6.77
N VAL A 292 7.43 21.20 7.12
CA VAL A 292 6.29 20.88 6.26
C VAL A 292 5.42 22.13 6.14
N GLU A 293 4.86 22.34 4.95
CA GLU A 293 3.83 23.36 4.77
C GLU A 293 2.50 22.74 5.13
N GLU A 294 1.95 23.17 6.26
CA GLU A 294 0.57 22.88 6.61
C GLU A 294 -0.33 23.93 5.97
N ILE A 295 -1.21 23.50 5.07
CA ILE A 295 -2.28 24.36 4.58
C ILE A 295 -3.35 24.47 5.67
N SER A 296 -3.81 25.71 5.89
CA SER A 296 -4.87 25.99 6.87
C SER A 296 -6.14 25.18 6.57
N LYS A 297 -6.98 24.95 7.58
CA LYS A 297 -8.28 24.29 7.39
C LYS A 297 -9.11 24.99 6.32
N GLU A 298 -9.07 26.32 6.31
CA GLU A 298 -9.77 27.18 5.37
C GLU A 298 -9.24 27.01 3.94
N GLU A 299 -7.92 26.96 3.76
CA GLU A 299 -7.30 26.77 2.46
C GLU A 299 -7.50 25.33 1.94
N PHE A 300 -7.35 24.33 2.81
CA PHE A 300 -7.69 22.95 2.48
C PHE A 300 -9.15 22.85 2.04
N LYS A 301 -10.06 23.48 2.79
CA LYS A 301 -11.49 23.52 2.44
C LYS A 301 -11.73 24.21 1.11
N LYS A 302 -11.04 25.33 0.84
CA LYS A 302 -11.12 26.00 -0.46
C LYS A 302 -10.67 25.09 -1.60
N ASN A 303 -9.53 24.41 -1.45
CA ASN A 303 -9.00 23.50 -2.48
C ASN A 303 -9.92 22.29 -2.69
N TYR A 304 -10.43 21.72 -1.59
CA TYR A 304 -11.42 20.65 -1.60
C TYR A 304 -12.69 21.07 -2.32
N GLU A 305 -13.27 22.22 -1.97
CA GLU A 305 -14.48 22.75 -2.60
C GLU A 305 -14.24 23.10 -4.08
N GLN A 306 -13.07 23.67 -4.41
CA GLN A 306 -12.68 23.99 -5.78
C GLN A 306 -12.60 22.73 -6.65
N ALA A 307 -12.01 21.64 -6.13
CA ALA A 307 -11.95 20.38 -6.88
C ALA A 307 -13.35 19.86 -7.26
N PHE A 308 -14.34 20.02 -6.38
CA PHE A 308 -15.74 19.68 -6.72
C PHE A 308 -16.42 20.73 -7.59
N ASP A 309 -16.09 22.01 -7.46
CA ASP A 309 -16.60 23.06 -8.36
C ASP A 309 -16.11 22.86 -9.80
N ASP A 310 -14.86 22.44 -9.98
CA ASP A 310 -14.31 22.11 -11.29
C ASP A 310 -15.07 20.91 -11.90
N ILE A 311 -15.31 19.85 -11.11
CA ILE A 311 -16.15 18.72 -11.54
C ILE A 311 -17.56 19.18 -11.92
N ILE A 312 -18.20 20.02 -11.10
CA ILE A 312 -19.57 20.52 -11.38
C ILE A 312 -19.56 21.35 -12.66
N LYS A 313 -18.58 22.24 -12.84
CA LYS A 313 -18.45 23.07 -14.03
C LYS A 313 -18.25 22.24 -15.30
N ASP A 314 -17.39 21.22 -15.25
CA ASP A 314 -17.18 20.31 -16.38
C ASP A 314 -18.48 19.61 -16.79
N THR A 315 -19.38 19.31 -15.83
CA THR A 315 -20.71 18.77 -16.14
C THR A 315 -21.65 19.79 -16.80
N GLU A 316 -21.46 21.09 -16.59
CA GLU A 316 -22.25 22.16 -17.22
C GLU A 316 -21.86 22.39 -18.68
N ASP A 317 -20.60 22.17 -19.00
CA ASP A 317 -20.07 22.22 -20.37
C ASP A 317 -20.40 20.98 -21.20
N THR A 318 -20.98 19.94 -20.57
CA THR A 318 -21.37 18.69 -21.23
C THR A 318 -22.68 18.84 -22.03
N ASP A 319 -22.72 18.36 -23.28
CA ASP A 319 -23.94 18.35 -24.10
C ASP A 319 -24.97 17.33 -23.57
N THR A 320 -25.88 17.82 -22.71
CA THR A 320 -27.00 17.04 -22.16
C THR A 320 -28.03 16.58 -23.20
N LYS A 321 -27.99 17.14 -24.42
CA LYS A 321 -28.81 16.68 -25.56
C LYS A 321 -28.10 15.63 -26.40
N SER A 322 -26.86 15.28 -26.05
CA SER A 322 -26.16 14.20 -26.72
C SER A 322 -26.94 12.88 -26.58
N THR A 323 -26.86 12.06 -27.63
CA THR A 323 -27.40 10.69 -27.64
C THR A 323 -26.50 9.71 -26.91
N ASP A 324 -25.41 10.19 -26.32
CA ASP A 324 -24.43 9.36 -25.63
C ASP A 324 -25.04 8.72 -24.39
N GLN A 325 -24.59 7.51 -24.08
CA GLN A 325 -25.09 6.71 -22.97
C GLN A 325 -23.95 6.15 -22.14
N LEU A 326 -24.14 6.12 -20.84
CA LEU A 326 -23.29 5.38 -19.91
C LEU A 326 -24.07 4.14 -19.47
N ARG A 327 -23.51 2.96 -19.72
CA ARG A 327 -24.11 1.67 -19.37
C ARG A 327 -23.26 0.93 -18.35
N MET A 328 -23.85 0.59 -17.23
CA MET A 328 -23.28 -0.35 -16.27
C MET A 328 -23.87 -1.73 -16.53
N VAL A 329 -23.05 -2.68 -16.98
CA VAL A 329 -23.44 -4.07 -17.18
C VAL A 329 -22.84 -4.90 -16.06
N VAL A 330 -23.67 -5.57 -15.28
CA VAL A 330 -23.24 -6.49 -14.22
C VAL A 330 -23.73 -7.90 -14.48
N LEU A 331 -22.87 -8.89 -14.24
CA LEU A 331 -23.26 -10.30 -14.22
C LEU A 331 -23.42 -10.74 -12.77
N VAL A 332 -24.60 -11.22 -12.42
CA VAL A 332 -24.99 -11.59 -11.05
C VAL A 332 -25.35 -13.06 -10.98
N ASP A 333 -24.73 -13.80 -10.06
CA ASP A 333 -25.00 -15.24 -9.87
C ASP A 333 -26.35 -15.51 -9.17
N SER A 334 -26.63 -16.77 -8.85
CA SER A 334 -27.84 -17.17 -8.13
C SER A 334 -27.88 -16.68 -6.68
N ASP A 335 -26.72 -16.42 -6.09
CA ASP A 335 -26.54 -15.94 -4.71
C ASP A 335 -26.48 -14.41 -4.64
N HIS A 336 -26.90 -13.74 -5.71
CA HIS A 336 -26.90 -12.27 -5.84
C HIS A 336 -25.52 -11.61 -5.73
N GLN A 337 -24.43 -12.37 -5.92
CA GLN A 337 -23.08 -11.82 -5.96
C GLN A 337 -22.78 -11.27 -7.37
N ILE A 338 -22.18 -10.08 -7.43
CA ILE A 338 -21.70 -9.52 -8.69
C ILE A 338 -20.40 -10.25 -9.07
N LEU A 339 -20.48 -11.10 -10.09
CA LEU A 339 -19.33 -11.81 -10.66
C LEU A 339 -18.47 -10.90 -11.53
N SER A 340 -19.10 -9.99 -12.28
CA SER A 340 -18.39 -9.00 -13.09
C SER A 340 -19.18 -7.71 -13.27
N ARG A 341 -18.44 -6.63 -13.52
CA ARG A 341 -18.96 -5.29 -13.80
C ARG A 341 -18.22 -4.72 -15.00
N LYS A 342 -18.95 -4.06 -15.89
CA LYS A 342 -18.40 -3.28 -17.00
C LYS A 342 -19.10 -1.94 -17.05
N LEU A 343 -18.33 -0.86 -17.01
CA LEU A 343 -18.81 0.48 -17.32
C LEU A 343 -18.49 0.76 -18.79
N LEU A 344 -19.53 0.91 -19.59
CA LEU A 344 -19.45 1.13 -21.03
C LEU A 344 -19.95 2.54 -21.36
N PHE A 345 -19.25 3.22 -22.24
CA PHE A 345 -19.67 4.48 -22.83
C PHE A 345 -20.06 4.26 -24.30
N ASP A 346 -21.28 4.64 -24.65
CA ASP A 346 -21.76 4.66 -26.04
C ASP A 346 -21.75 6.11 -26.52
N GLY A 347 -20.78 6.47 -27.34
CA GLY A 347 -20.72 7.75 -28.03
C GLY A 347 -21.36 7.72 -29.43
N LYS A 348 -21.53 8.89 -30.04
CA LYS A 348 -21.96 9.02 -31.44
C LYS A 348 -21.10 8.26 -32.45
N GLU A 349 -19.78 8.20 -32.23
CA GLU A 349 -18.82 7.60 -33.16
C GLU A 349 -18.46 6.14 -32.82
N GLN A 350 -18.63 5.74 -31.55
CA GLN A 350 -18.24 4.41 -31.10
C GLN A 350 -19.15 3.92 -29.97
N LYS A 351 -19.58 2.66 -30.07
CA LYS A 351 -20.39 1.98 -29.06
C LYS A 351 -19.54 1.01 -28.25
N ASP A 352 -20.03 0.68 -27.06
CA ASP A 352 -19.43 -0.28 -26.13
C ASP A 352 -18.00 0.09 -25.69
N HIS A 353 -17.67 1.38 -25.54
CA HIS A 353 -16.35 1.79 -25.07
C HIS A 353 -16.16 1.40 -23.60
N LEU A 354 -15.24 0.50 -23.31
CA LEU A 354 -14.99 0.04 -21.95
C LEU A 354 -14.18 1.09 -21.18
N VAL A 355 -14.77 1.61 -20.10
CA VAL A 355 -14.15 2.61 -19.20
C VAL A 355 -13.55 1.92 -17.98
N TYR A 356 -14.30 0.97 -17.44
CA TYR A 356 -13.94 0.23 -16.25
C TYR A 356 -14.46 -1.20 -16.40
N SER A 357 -13.67 -2.16 -15.94
CA SER A 357 -14.18 -3.50 -15.69
C SER A 357 -13.70 -4.04 -14.36
N SER A 358 -14.52 -4.90 -13.75
CA SER A 358 -14.06 -5.78 -12.71
C SER A 358 -14.65 -7.17 -12.83
N VAL A 359 -13.92 -8.14 -12.30
CA VAL A 359 -14.39 -9.49 -12.07
C VAL A 359 -13.99 -9.86 -10.65
N SER A 360 -14.92 -10.44 -9.90
CA SER A 360 -14.67 -10.86 -8.53
C SER A 360 -15.47 -12.11 -8.22
N TYR A 361 -14.80 -13.16 -7.76
CA TYR A 361 -15.49 -14.33 -7.22
C TYR A 361 -14.64 -15.02 -6.16
N ASP A 362 -15.34 -15.70 -5.26
CA ASP A 362 -14.78 -16.62 -4.27
C ASP A 362 -15.66 -17.87 -4.31
N LYS A 363 -15.17 -18.94 -4.94
CA LYS A 363 -15.93 -20.17 -5.22
C LYS A 363 -15.08 -21.38 -4.85
N GLY A 364 -15.47 -22.06 -3.78
CA GLY A 364 -14.77 -23.24 -3.29
C GLY A 364 -13.37 -22.88 -2.78
N ALA A 365 -12.35 -23.36 -3.47
CA ALA A 365 -10.95 -23.07 -3.17
C ALA A 365 -10.41 -21.86 -3.95
N GLU A 366 -11.14 -21.37 -4.96
CA GLU A 366 -10.63 -20.35 -5.88
C GLU A 366 -11.13 -18.96 -5.51
N THR A 367 -10.20 -18.02 -5.44
CA THR A 367 -10.47 -16.59 -5.31
C THR A 367 -9.90 -15.87 -6.52
N TYR A 368 -10.66 -14.96 -7.11
CA TYR A 368 -10.21 -14.16 -8.24
C TYR A 368 -10.73 -12.73 -8.12
N TYR A 369 -9.84 -11.78 -8.35
CA TYR A 369 -10.14 -10.37 -8.49
C TYR A 369 -9.40 -9.83 -9.71
N ARG A 370 -10.11 -9.12 -10.58
CA ARG A 370 -9.53 -8.27 -11.61
C ARG A 370 -10.21 -6.92 -11.58
N TYR A 371 -9.43 -5.86 -11.66
CA TYR A 371 -9.90 -4.49 -11.85
C TYR A 371 -9.13 -3.89 -13.00
N SER A 372 -9.81 -3.29 -13.96
CA SER A 372 -9.18 -2.58 -15.08
C SER A 372 -9.86 -1.22 -15.28
N LEU A 373 -9.05 -0.20 -15.50
CA LEU A 373 -9.44 1.15 -15.90
C LEU A 373 -8.82 1.43 -17.26
N HIS A 374 -9.61 2.02 -18.16
CA HIS A 374 -9.20 2.32 -19.53
C HIS A 374 -9.35 3.81 -19.79
N ASN A 375 -8.45 4.36 -20.59
CA ASN A 375 -8.51 5.76 -20.98
C ASN A 375 -9.74 6.05 -21.83
N LEU A 376 -10.46 7.11 -21.49
CA LEU A 376 -11.61 7.60 -22.24
C LEU A 376 -11.21 8.38 -23.50
N SER A 377 -10.04 9.02 -23.48
CA SER A 377 -9.59 9.94 -24.52
C SER A 377 -8.78 9.28 -25.64
N ASP A 378 -8.20 8.10 -25.41
CA ASP A 378 -7.48 7.32 -26.43
C ASP A 378 -7.78 5.83 -26.26
N LEU A 379 -8.52 5.27 -27.20
CA LEU A 379 -9.19 3.96 -27.11
C LEU A 379 -8.23 2.77 -27.28
N GLN A 380 -7.01 3.04 -27.78
CA GLN A 380 -5.97 2.04 -28.01
C GLN A 380 -4.85 2.14 -26.96
N ARG A 381 -4.95 3.08 -26.02
CA ARG A 381 -3.81 3.56 -25.23
C ARG A 381 -4.25 3.94 -23.82
N GLY A 382 -3.54 3.50 -22.78
CA GLY A 382 -3.95 3.78 -21.41
C GLY A 382 -4.81 2.67 -20.80
N GLU A 383 -4.17 1.74 -20.10
CA GLU A 383 -4.85 0.78 -19.23
C GLU A 383 -4.11 0.69 -17.91
N MET A 384 -4.85 0.71 -16.82
CA MET A 384 -4.36 0.28 -15.53
C MET A 384 -5.15 -0.96 -15.10
N SER A 385 -4.48 -2.06 -14.79
CA SER A 385 -5.15 -3.24 -14.27
C SER A 385 -4.42 -3.86 -13.09
N PHE A 386 -5.22 -4.42 -12.20
CA PHE A 386 -4.81 -5.22 -11.07
C PHE A 386 -5.48 -6.58 -11.21
N THR A 387 -4.72 -7.66 -11.03
CA THR A 387 -5.28 -9.02 -10.97
C THR A 387 -4.69 -9.76 -9.78
N TYR A 388 -5.55 -10.46 -9.05
CA TYR A 388 -5.19 -11.39 -7.99
C TYR A 388 -5.98 -12.68 -8.18
N ARG A 389 -5.29 -13.81 -8.20
CA ARG A 389 -5.89 -15.15 -8.26
C ARG A 389 -5.24 -16.02 -7.22
N THR A 390 -6.04 -16.77 -6.47
CA THR A 390 -5.54 -17.83 -5.58
C THR A 390 -6.37 -19.09 -5.67
N THR A 391 -5.72 -20.20 -5.35
CA THR A 391 -6.35 -21.49 -5.08
C THR A 391 -5.82 -21.99 -3.73
N GLU A 392 -6.73 -22.22 -2.78
CA GLU A 392 -6.44 -22.72 -1.44
C GLU A 392 -6.74 -24.23 -1.32
N GLU A 393 -5.69 -25.03 -1.08
CA GLU A 393 -5.77 -26.47 -0.90
C GLU A 393 -5.22 -26.84 0.48
N LYS A 394 -6.10 -26.96 1.48
CA LYS A 394 -5.78 -27.28 2.88
C LYS A 394 -4.80 -26.28 3.50
N ASP A 395 -3.52 -26.62 3.48
CA ASP A 395 -2.40 -25.89 4.08
C ASP A 395 -1.63 -25.10 3.02
N LYS A 396 -2.01 -25.19 1.75
CA LYS A 396 -1.27 -24.66 0.61
C LYS A 396 -2.08 -23.64 -0.17
N THR A 397 -1.50 -22.48 -0.45
CA THR A 397 -2.12 -21.46 -1.30
C THR A 397 -1.21 -21.20 -2.49
N LYS A 398 -1.72 -21.43 -3.69
CA LYS A 398 -1.05 -21.04 -4.95
C LYS A 398 -1.75 -19.83 -5.52
N GLY A 399 -1.02 -18.92 -6.16
CA GLY A 399 -1.64 -17.75 -6.72
C GLY A 399 -0.80 -16.99 -7.72
N LYS A 400 -1.45 -15.98 -8.30
CA LYS A 400 -0.85 -14.99 -9.18
C LYS A 400 -1.34 -13.62 -8.79
N PHE A 401 -0.42 -12.68 -8.75
CA PHE A 401 -0.65 -11.26 -8.61
C PHE A 401 -0.10 -10.56 -9.85
N SER A 402 -0.80 -9.55 -10.36
CA SER A 402 -0.24 -8.69 -11.40
C SER A 402 -0.79 -7.27 -11.36
N VAL A 403 0.07 -6.32 -11.68
CA VAL A 403 -0.25 -4.91 -11.89
C VAL A 403 0.29 -4.51 -13.25
N LEU A 404 -0.58 -3.97 -14.10
CA LEU A 404 -0.22 -3.43 -15.40
C LEU A 404 -0.63 -1.96 -15.43
N ALA A 405 0.27 -1.09 -15.83
CA ALA A 405 -0.04 0.25 -16.28
C ALA A 405 0.66 0.45 -17.62
N LYS A 406 -0.11 0.82 -18.64
CA LYS A 406 0.41 1.16 -19.97
C LYS A 406 -0.22 2.47 -20.41
N GLU A 407 0.57 3.39 -20.94
CA GLU A 407 0.07 4.60 -21.59
C GLU A 407 -0.04 4.44 -23.10
N THR A 408 0.79 3.57 -23.69
CA THR A 408 0.75 3.19 -25.11
C THR A 408 0.67 1.66 -25.23
N ASP A 409 1.06 1.08 -26.36
CA ASP A 409 1.25 -0.37 -26.48
C ASP A 409 2.39 -0.88 -25.58
N GLN A 410 3.26 0.01 -25.10
CA GLN A 410 4.33 -0.32 -24.16
C GLN A 410 3.89 -0.07 -22.71
N PRO A 411 4.13 -1.02 -21.78
CA PRO A 411 3.85 -0.82 -20.37
C PRO A 411 4.82 0.19 -19.75
N ILE A 412 4.29 1.12 -18.95
CA ILE A 412 5.08 1.94 -18.02
C ILE A 412 5.42 1.16 -16.75
N LEU A 413 4.53 0.23 -16.38
CA LEU A 413 4.70 -0.73 -15.29
C LEU A 413 4.02 -2.04 -15.68
N ASP A 414 4.75 -3.15 -15.65
CA ASP A 414 4.17 -4.49 -15.73
C ASP A 414 4.85 -5.35 -14.67
N LEU A 415 4.14 -5.57 -13.57
CA LEU A 415 4.57 -6.46 -12.48
C LEU A 415 3.68 -7.69 -12.51
N SER A 416 4.28 -8.87 -12.57
CA SER A 416 3.57 -10.13 -12.33
C SER A 416 4.36 -11.01 -11.38
N THR A 417 3.68 -11.55 -10.38
CA THR A 417 4.23 -12.49 -9.41
C THR A 417 3.36 -13.74 -9.33
N THR A 418 3.92 -14.91 -9.57
CA THR A 418 3.30 -16.18 -9.20
C THR A 418 3.86 -16.63 -7.86
N PHE A 419 3.01 -17.15 -6.99
CA PHE A 419 3.43 -17.57 -5.67
C PHE A 419 2.81 -18.89 -5.25
N GLU A 420 3.52 -19.56 -4.36
CA GLU A 420 3.05 -20.74 -3.65
C GLU A 420 3.46 -20.60 -2.20
N THR A 421 2.51 -20.71 -1.29
CA THR A 421 2.76 -20.70 0.15
C THR A 421 2.21 -21.96 0.79
N THR A 422 2.88 -22.46 1.82
CA THR A 422 2.41 -23.58 2.64
C THR A 422 2.48 -23.18 4.10
N LYS A 423 1.42 -23.40 4.86
CA LYS A 423 1.33 -23.10 6.29
C LYS A 423 1.00 -24.37 7.07
N GLN A 424 1.92 -24.83 7.89
CA GLN A 424 1.74 -25.99 8.76
C GLN A 424 2.16 -25.65 10.18
N ASP A 425 1.20 -25.65 11.10
CA ASP A 425 1.43 -25.30 12.51
C ASP A 425 2.13 -23.93 12.64
N LYS A 426 3.34 -23.89 13.21
CA LYS A 426 4.15 -22.67 13.35
C LYS A 426 4.99 -22.32 12.12
N LYS A 427 5.03 -23.17 11.10
CA LYS A 427 5.86 -22.97 9.90
C LYS A 427 5.06 -22.42 8.74
N LYS A 428 5.63 -21.45 8.04
CA LYS A 428 5.12 -20.91 6.78
C LYS A 428 6.25 -20.86 5.76
N THR A 429 6.09 -21.54 4.63
CA THR A 429 7.04 -21.47 3.51
C THR A 429 6.39 -20.76 2.34
N GLY A 430 7.17 -20.05 1.55
CA GLY A 430 6.69 -19.27 0.41
C GLY A 430 7.73 -19.22 -0.70
N THR A 431 7.30 -19.40 -1.94
CA THR A 431 8.09 -19.17 -3.14
C THR A 431 7.36 -18.19 -4.02
N TYR A 432 8.07 -17.18 -4.53
CA TYR A 432 7.53 -16.06 -5.28
C TYR A 432 8.39 -15.84 -6.52
N ASP A 433 7.87 -16.16 -7.69
CA ASP A 433 8.51 -15.87 -8.97
C ASP A 433 7.92 -14.59 -9.54
N PHE A 434 8.76 -13.58 -9.79
CA PHE A 434 8.31 -12.28 -10.27
C PHE A 434 8.94 -11.89 -11.61
N ALA A 435 8.22 -11.07 -12.36
CA ALA A 435 8.68 -10.33 -13.52
C ALA A 435 8.23 -8.88 -13.37
N LEU A 436 9.12 -7.93 -13.65
CA LEU A 436 8.88 -6.50 -13.54
C LEU A 436 9.41 -5.82 -14.79
N VAL A 437 8.58 -5.02 -15.46
CA VAL A 437 8.99 -4.07 -16.50
C VAL A 437 8.64 -2.68 -16.01
N VAL A 438 9.62 -1.78 -16.01
CA VAL A 438 9.42 -0.35 -15.72
C VAL A 438 9.98 0.47 -16.86
N ALA A 439 9.17 1.34 -17.43
CA ALA A 439 9.60 2.34 -18.39
C ALA A 439 9.55 3.71 -17.71
N ASP A 440 10.61 4.49 -17.89
CA ASP A 440 10.62 5.91 -17.56
C ASP A 440 10.52 6.73 -18.85
N GLU A 441 9.81 7.85 -18.81
CA GLU A 441 9.63 8.80 -19.93
C GLU A 441 10.98 9.32 -20.45
N TYR A 442 12.01 9.34 -19.60
CA TYR A 442 13.36 9.79 -19.95
C TYR A 442 14.27 8.68 -20.51
N SER A 443 13.81 7.43 -20.50
CA SER A 443 14.60 6.28 -20.98
C SER A 443 13.95 5.65 -22.22
N SER A 444 14.73 5.48 -23.30
CA SER A 444 14.22 4.84 -24.52
C SER A 444 14.04 3.32 -24.40
N ASN A 445 14.57 2.70 -23.34
CA ASN A 445 14.53 1.26 -23.11
C ASN A 445 14.00 0.95 -21.72
N PRO A 446 12.89 0.20 -21.58
CA PRO A 446 12.39 -0.20 -20.28
C PRO A 446 13.36 -1.14 -19.56
N VAL A 447 13.46 -0.99 -18.24
CA VAL A 447 14.18 -1.93 -17.38
C VAL A 447 13.28 -3.12 -17.11
N ALA A 448 13.74 -4.32 -17.50
CA ALA A 448 13.02 -5.56 -17.28
C ALA A 448 13.79 -6.47 -16.32
N LEU A 449 13.18 -6.86 -15.20
CA LEU A 449 13.72 -7.73 -14.17
C LEU A 449 12.89 -9.01 -14.05
N THR A 450 13.53 -10.13 -13.75
CA THR A 450 12.86 -11.36 -13.32
C THR A 450 13.55 -11.93 -12.10
N GLY A 451 12.84 -12.66 -11.26
CA GLY A 451 13.47 -13.20 -10.07
C GLY A 451 12.63 -14.22 -9.33
N ASN A 452 13.27 -14.85 -8.35
CA ASN A 452 12.61 -15.73 -7.40
C ASN A 452 12.98 -15.29 -5.99
N VAL A 453 12.00 -15.29 -5.11
CA VAL A 453 12.16 -15.16 -3.67
C VAL A 453 11.63 -16.44 -3.04
N SER A 454 12.44 -17.09 -2.22
CA SER A 454 12.01 -18.19 -1.37
C SER A 454 12.14 -17.76 0.09
N VAL A 455 11.14 -18.02 0.91
CA VAL A 455 11.10 -17.67 2.34
C VAL A 455 10.56 -18.86 3.13
N ASN A 456 11.22 -19.22 4.21
CA ASN A 456 10.66 -20.05 5.27
C ASN A 456 10.62 -19.22 6.54
N GLU A 457 9.50 -19.28 7.23
CA GLU A 457 9.24 -18.61 8.49
C GLU A 457 8.81 -19.65 9.50
N THR A 458 9.32 -19.56 10.73
CA THR A 458 8.91 -20.37 11.87
C THR A 458 8.56 -19.45 13.02
N LYS A 459 7.29 -19.41 13.40
CA LYS A 459 6.86 -18.74 14.63
C LYS A 459 7.44 -19.49 15.83
N THR A 460 7.98 -18.75 16.78
CA THR A 460 8.41 -19.28 18.08
C THR A 460 7.47 -18.78 19.16
N ASP A 461 7.64 -19.20 20.42
CA ASP A 461 6.73 -18.79 21.49
C ASP A 461 6.77 -17.27 21.74
N ASN A 462 7.92 -16.64 21.48
CA ASN A 462 8.15 -15.22 21.71
C ASN A 462 8.79 -14.54 20.49
N GLY A 463 8.54 -15.02 19.27
CA GLY A 463 9.31 -14.50 18.13
C GLY A 463 9.00 -15.16 16.79
N VAL A 464 9.84 -14.84 15.82
CA VAL A 464 9.78 -15.34 14.44
C VAL A 464 11.20 -15.54 13.93
N ASP A 465 11.50 -16.75 13.48
CA ASP A 465 12.73 -17.05 12.74
C ASP A 465 12.37 -17.13 11.25
N SER A 466 13.20 -16.57 10.38
CA SER A 466 13.03 -16.69 8.93
C SER A 466 14.34 -16.90 8.20
N ASP A 467 14.27 -17.62 7.10
CA ASP A 467 15.36 -17.80 6.16
C ASP A 467 14.83 -17.68 4.74
N GLY A 468 15.59 -17.03 3.88
CA GLY A 468 15.17 -16.77 2.53
C GLY A 468 16.31 -16.68 1.55
N THR A 469 15.97 -16.82 0.27
CA THR A 469 16.89 -16.65 -0.85
C THR A 469 16.22 -15.72 -1.83
N VAL A 470 16.96 -14.69 -2.26
CA VAL A 470 16.51 -13.74 -3.27
C VAL A 470 17.42 -13.90 -4.47
N LYS A 471 16.83 -14.02 -5.66
CA LYS A 471 17.53 -13.99 -6.94
C LYS A 471 16.80 -13.02 -7.86
N VAL A 472 17.55 -12.11 -8.47
CA VAL A 472 17.07 -11.13 -9.44
C VAL A 472 17.97 -11.20 -10.68
N ASN A 473 17.38 -11.16 -11.85
CA ASN A 473 18.06 -11.17 -13.14
C ASN A 473 17.54 -10.01 -14.00
N PHE A 474 18.46 -9.36 -14.72
CA PHE A 474 18.12 -8.39 -15.74
C PHE A 474 17.78 -9.15 -17.02
N SER A 475 16.63 -8.84 -17.62
CA SER A 475 16.14 -9.57 -18.80
C SER A 475 16.87 -9.15 -20.09
N ASN A 476 17.37 -7.91 -20.13
CA ASN A 476 18.14 -7.34 -21.24
C ASN A 476 19.47 -6.73 -20.74
N PRO A 477 20.40 -7.54 -20.22
CA PRO A 477 21.66 -7.01 -19.70
C PRO A 477 22.51 -6.45 -20.85
N THR A 478 23.04 -5.24 -20.68
CA THR A 478 24.09 -4.70 -21.57
C THR A 478 25.45 -5.30 -21.16
N PRO A 479 26.48 -5.24 -22.03
CA PRO A 479 27.83 -5.73 -21.68
C PRO A 479 28.41 -5.13 -20.39
N ASP A 480 27.98 -3.92 -20.04
CA ASP A 480 28.45 -3.18 -18.86
C ASP A 480 27.56 -3.40 -17.61
N MET A 481 26.53 -4.24 -17.71
CA MET A 481 25.55 -4.51 -16.64
C MET A 481 25.63 -5.96 -16.16
N PRO A 482 25.48 -6.23 -14.84
CA PRO A 482 25.33 -7.59 -14.35
C PRO A 482 24.07 -8.25 -14.94
N LYS A 483 24.15 -9.54 -15.26
CA LYS A 483 23.00 -10.36 -15.67
C LYS A 483 22.03 -10.60 -14.51
N GLY A 484 22.51 -10.52 -13.27
CA GLY A 484 21.68 -10.69 -12.08
C GLY A 484 22.47 -10.64 -10.78
N PHE A 485 21.76 -10.69 -9.67
CA PHE A 485 22.33 -10.84 -8.34
C PHE A 485 21.48 -11.78 -7.50
N SER A 486 22.10 -12.42 -6.51
CA SER A 486 21.39 -13.21 -5.51
C SER A 486 22.04 -13.09 -4.14
N PHE A 487 21.25 -13.31 -3.09
CA PHE A 487 21.74 -13.39 -1.73
C PHE A 487 20.82 -14.25 -0.88
N LYS A 488 21.34 -14.73 0.25
CA LYS A 488 20.54 -15.34 1.32
C LYS A 488 20.27 -14.32 2.41
N LEU A 489 19.06 -14.42 2.95
CA LEU A 489 18.61 -13.66 4.11
C LEU A 489 18.34 -14.65 5.23
N LYS A 490 18.81 -14.37 6.44
CA LYS A 490 18.29 -15.02 7.65
C LYS A 490 17.86 -13.94 8.60
N SER A 491 16.67 -14.03 9.15
CA SER A 491 16.20 -13.11 10.18
C SER A 491 15.73 -13.87 11.40
N LYS A 492 15.88 -13.25 12.56
CA LYS A 492 15.35 -13.74 13.82
C LYS A 492 14.83 -12.54 14.59
N ALA A 493 13.57 -12.58 15.00
CA ALA A 493 12.93 -11.58 15.83
C ALA A 493 12.48 -12.20 17.16
N GLU A 494 12.81 -11.56 18.28
CA GLU A 494 12.46 -11.93 19.64
C GLU A 494 11.72 -10.77 20.32
N PHE A 495 10.52 -11.04 20.82
CA PHE A 495 9.64 -10.08 21.48
C PHE A 495 9.82 -10.09 23.00
N GLY A 496 9.77 -8.90 23.61
CA GLY A 496 9.77 -8.71 25.06
C GLY A 496 11.16 -8.63 25.71
N LYS A 497 12.24 -8.64 24.93
CA LYS A 497 13.60 -8.44 25.45
C LYS A 497 13.83 -6.94 25.67
N ALA A 498 14.13 -6.55 26.91
CA ALA A 498 14.33 -5.15 27.25
C ALA A 498 15.47 -4.52 26.42
N LEU A 499 15.20 -3.32 25.93
CA LEU A 499 16.16 -2.46 25.26
C LEU A 499 16.84 -1.55 26.30
N GLU A 500 18.17 -1.48 26.26
CA GLU A 500 18.94 -0.47 26.97
C GLU A 500 19.74 0.37 25.98
N ILE A 501 19.66 1.69 26.13
CA ILE A 501 20.49 2.65 25.40
C ILE A 501 21.70 3.01 26.28
N PRO A 502 22.93 3.08 25.72
CA PRO A 502 24.09 3.46 26.49
C PRO A 502 23.94 4.86 27.13
N ALA A 503 24.30 4.99 28.40
CA ALA A 503 24.35 6.31 29.05
C ALA A 503 25.54 7.12 28.52
N MET A 504 25.30 8.33 28.02
CA MET A 504 26.35 9.21 27.51
C MET A 504 27.11 9.90 28.65
N SER A 505 28.44 9.79 28.63
CA SER A 505 29.37 10.40 29.58
C SER A 505 30.62 10.91 28.84
N ALA A 506 31.43 11.77 29.46
CA ALA A 506 32.65 12.29 28.85
C ALA A 506 33.69 11.19 28.52
N ASP A 507 33.63 10.07 29.24
CA ASP A 507 34.58 8.96 29.08
C ASP A 507 34.21 8.06 27.89
N ASN A 508 32.92 7.91 27.58
CA ASN A 508 32.44 7.00 26.55
C ASN A 508 31.80 7.67 25.32
N SER A 509 31.75 9.00 25.27
CA SER A 509 31.08 9.72 24.18
C SER A 509 31.67 11.11 23.88
N ILE A 510 31.42 11.58 22.65
CA ILE A 510 31.67 12.95 22.17
C ILE A 510 30.36 13.51 21.61
N ASN A 511 29.95 14.67 22.12
CA ASN A 511 28.82 15.43 21.59
C ASN A 511 29.27 16.30 20.41
N PHE A 512 28.77 16.05 19.21
CA PHE A 512 29.12 16.82 18.00
C PHE A 512 28.85 18.32 18.12
N ALA A 513 27.80 18.70 18.85
CA ALA A 513 27.45 20.11 19.05
C ALA A 513 28.53 20.84 19.86
N LYS A 514 29.09 20.17 20.88
CA LYS A 514 29.98 20.76 21.89
C LYS A 514 31.45 20.40 21.72
N VAL A 515 31.79 19.50 20.81
CA VAL A 515 33.17 19.09 20.57
C VAL A 515 34.02 20.29 20.16
N THR A 516 35.18 20.43 20.79
CA THR A 516 36.17 21.47 20.47
C THR A 516 37.09 21.02 19.34
N ASP A 517 37.74 21.98 18.67
CA ASP A 517 38.72 21.67 17.63
C ASP A 517 39.85 20.77 18.16
N GLN A 518 40.28 20.97 19.40
CA GLN A 518 41.28 20.13 20.04
C GLN A 518 40.79 18.68 20.22
N GLN A 519 39.56 18.49 20.73
CA GLN A 519 38.98 17.15 20.88
C GLN A 519 38.76 16.47 19.53
N MET A 520 38.41 17.23 18.49
CA MET A 520 38.32 16.72 17.13
C MET A 520 39.68 16.31 16.58
N MET A 521 40.74 17.10 16.79
CA MET A 521 42.10 16.74 16.39
C MET A 521 42.60 15.48 17.12
N GLU A 522 42.34 15.36 18.42
CA GLU A 522 42.67 14.17 19.21
C GLU A 522 41.92 12.93 18.67
N ALA A 523 40.62 13.07 18.39
CA ALA A 523 39.83 11.99 17.78
C ALA A 523 40.33 11.61 16.38
N GLN A 524 40.70 12.58 15.53
CA GLN A 524 41.28 12.32 14.21
C GLN A 524 42.60 11.56 14.31
N GLN A 525 43.48 11.92 15.25
CA GLN A 525 44.73 11.21 15.48
C GLN A 525 44.49 9.76 15.95
N GLU A 526 43.56 9.55 16.87
CA GLU A 526 43.17 8.19 17.33
C GLU A 526 42.60 7.37 16.16
N ILE A 527 41.73 7.96 15.35
CA ILE A 527 41.16 7.32 14.15
C ILE A 527 42.27 6.95 13.16
N MET A 528 43.23 7.83 12.89
CA MET A 528 44.36 7.54 11.99
C MET A 528 45.20 6.37 12.51
N GLN A 529 45.56 6.38 13.79
CA GLN A 529 46.34 5.31 14.41
C GLN A 529 45.60 3.96 14.39
N ASN A 530 44.31 3.98 14.72
CA ASN A 530 43.47 2.77 14.69
C ASN A 530 43.22 2.29 13.26
N THR A 531 43.15 3.19 12.28
CA THR A 531 43.09 2.82 10.86
C THR A 531 44.38 2.14 10.42
N GLU A 532 45.55 2.67 10.77
CA GLU A 532 46.84 2.01 10.48
C GLU A 532 46.95 0.63 11.13
N LYS A 533 46.50 0.52 12.39
CA LYS A 533 46.42 -0.76 13.10
C LYS A 533 45.48 -1.73 12.41
N PHE A 534 44.27 -1.29 12.05
CA PHE A 534 43.28 -2.08 11.31
C PHE A 534 43.85 -2.58 9.98
N MET A 535 44.52 -1.71 9.21
CA MET A 535 45.16 -2.08 7.95
C MET A 535 46.28 -3.09 8.14
N THR A 536 47.04 -2.98 9.24
CA THR A 536 48.13 -3.91 9.58
C THR A 536 47.57 -5.28 10.02
N GLU A 537 46.56 -5.31 10.88
CA GLU A 537 45.89 -6.55 11.35
C GLU A 537 45.11 -7.27 10.24
N ASN A 538 44.79 -6.54 9.16
CA ASN A 538 44.13 -7.04 7.97
C ASN A 538 45.06 -6.98 6.74
N ALA A 539 46.38 -6.97 6.93
CA ALA A 539 47.35 -6.76 5.85
C ALA A 539 47.21 -7.76 4.70
N GLU A 540 46.84 -9.02 4.97
CA GLU A 540 46.59 -10.01 3.93
C GLU A 540 45.39 -9.64 3.04
N LEU A 541 44.32 -9.08 3.62
CA LEU A 541 43.16 -8.58 2.88
C LEU A 541 43.50 -7.29 2.12
N VAL A 542 44.20 -6.38 2.78
CA VAL A 542 44.66 -5.12 2.17
C VAL A 542 45.60 -5.39 0.98
N GLN A 543 46.49 -6.38 1.09
CA GLN A 543 47.35 -6.80 -0.02
C GLN A 543 46.54 -7.37 -1.18
N GLN A 544 45.45 -8.10 -0.91
CA GLN A 544 44.53 -8.57 -1.95
C GLN A 544 43.84 -7.41 -2.70
N PHE A 545 43.64 -6.26 -2.06
CA PHE A 545 43.08 -5.04 -2.68
C PHE A 545 44.14 -4.12 -3.34
N MET A 546 45.38 -4.08 -2.85
CA MET A 546 46.40 -3.09 -3.26
C MET A 546 47.44 -3.62 -4.26
N THR A 547 47.42 -4.91 -4.63
CA THR A 547 48.32 -5.43 -5.69
C THR A 547 47.62 -5.45 -7.04
N PRO A 548 48.10 -4.73 -8.07
CA PRO A 548 47.50 -4.69 -9.41
C PRO A 548 47.50 -6.03 -10.13
#